data_AF-A0A9D7FAF8-F1
#
_entry.id   AF-A0A9D7FAF8-F1
#
_cell.length_a   1.000
_cell.length_b   1.000
_cell.length_c   1.000
_cell.angle_alpha   90.00
_cell.angle_beta   90.00
_cell.angle_gamma   90.00
#
_symmetry.space_group_name_H-M   'P 1'
#
loop_
_entity.id
_entity.type
_entity.pdbx_description
1 polymer ?
#
loop_
_entity_poly.entity_id
_entity_poly.type
_entity_poly.pdbx_seq_one_letter_code
_entity_poly.pdbx_strand_id
1 'polypeptide(L)'
;MQRILFLDRDGTIVLEPLDYRVDSHEKIVFYPGVFQWLGRIVRELDYQLVMITNQDGLGTERLPEERFWPPHQFIIRAFAGEGILFKEEHIDRTFAYENAPTRKPGTGLLTHFMQGGYDLAHSFVIGDRLTDMELAKNLGARGIWLKQDAALGATEIKGPRQELDAVIALTDNNWESVYRFLKALEPSSARWRLAKIFLQALREVGKESKFALALAVSRCGSSVGRAKD
;
A
#
# COMPACT_ATOMS: atom_id res chain seq x y z
N MET A 1 -7.39 -13.69 -6.29
CA MET A 1 -5.96 -13.30 -6.13
C MET A 1 -5.93 -12.11 -5.18
N GLN A 2 -4.90 -11.98 -4.35
CA GLN A 2 -4.85 -10.96 -3.28
C GLN A 2 -4.44 -9.60 -3.86
N ARG A 3 -5.13 -8.52 -3.48
CA ARG A 3 -4.73 -7.14 -3.85
C ARG A 3 -3.82 -6.53 -2.80
N ILE A 4 -2.91 -5.66 -3.22
CA ILE A 4 -1.92 -4.99 -2.37
C ILE A 4 -2.06 -3.47 -2.49
N LEU A 5 -1.86 -2.77 -1.37
CA LEU A 5 -1.48 -1.36 -1.36
C LEU A 5 0.01 -1.27 -0.98
N PHE A 6 0.82 -0.88 -1.94
CA PHE A 6 2.22 -0.52 -1.71
C PHE A 6 2.24 0.94 -1.26
N LEU A 7 2.65 1.20 -0.03
CA LEU A 7 2.62 2.52 0.57
C LEU A 7 4.04 3.07 0.71
N ASP A 8 4.27 4.27 0.18
CA ASP A 8 5.43 5.05 0.62
C ASP A 8 5.29 5.47 2.08
N ARG A 9 6.43 5.81 2.70
CA ARG A 9 6.50 6.22 4.10
C ARG A 9 6.42 7.74 4.24
N ASP A 10 7.51 8.40 3.90
CA ASP A 10 7.69 9.85 3.97
C ASP A 10 6.82 10.53 2.90
N GLY A 11 6.20 11.66 3.22
CA GLY A 11 5.26 12.35 2.32
C GLY A 11 3.90 11.65 2.14
N THR A 12 3.70 10.44 2.68
CA THR A 12 2.53 9.59 2.41
C THR A 12 1.78 9.16 3.67
N ILE A 13 2.43 8.43 4.60
CA ILE A 13 1.84 8.06 5.90
C ILE A 13 2.36 8.92 7.04
N VAL A 14 3.54 9.50 6.88
CA VAL A 14 4.09 10.60 7.69
C VAL A 14 4.45 11.75 6.77
N LEU A 15 4.45 12.98 7.27
CA LEU A 15 4.93 14.14 6.52
C LEU A 15 6.46 14.06 6.42
N GLU A 16 6.96 14.46 5.25
CA GLU A 16 8.39 14.52 5.01
C GLU A 16 8.98 15.80 5.62
N PRO A 17 10.02 15.70 6.49
CA PRO A 17 10.70 16.88 7.03
C PRO A 17 11.46 17.66 5.95
N LEU A 18 11.82 18.92 6.23
CA LEU A 18 12.57 19.77 5.29
C LEU A 18 13.93 19.20 4.87
N ASP A 19 14.55 18.38 5.73
CA ASP A 19 15.81 17.69 5.44
C ASP A 19 15.61 16.27 4.89
N TYR A 20 14.37 15.93 4.53
CA TYR A 20 13.94 14.70 3.86
C TYR A 20 14.21 13.42 4.67
N ARG A 21 14.34 13.53 6.00
CA ARG A 21 14.77 12.43 6.86
C ARG A 21 14.07 12.43 8.21
N VAL A 22 13.30 11.38 8.49
CA VAL A 22 12.75 11.11 9.82
C VAL A 22 13.76 10.29 10.64
N ASP A 23 14.69 10.99 11.29
CA ASP A 23 15.80 10.42 12.07
C ASP A 23 15.77 10.79 13.57
N SER A 24 14.67 11.38 14.04
CA SER A 24 14.35 11.58 15.45
C SER A 24 12.83 11.50 15.68
N HIS A 25 12.41 11.35 16.93
CA HIS A 25 10.98 11.30 17.27
C HIS A 25 10.28 12.63 17.07
N GLU A 26 10.95 13.78 17.28
CA GLU A 26 10.32 15.09 17.11
C GLU A 26 9.97 15.40 15.65
N LYS A 27 10.62 14.72 14.70
CA LYS A 27 10.33 14.85 13.26
C LYS A 27 9.12 14.04 12.81
N ILE A 28 8.59 13.15 13.66
CA ILE A 28 7.45 12.31 13.29
C ILE A 28 6.17 13.16 13.35
N VAL A 29 5.62 13.46 12.18
CA VAL A 29 4.29 14.04 12.04
C VAL A 29 3.49 13.13 11.14
N PHE A 30 2.44 12.50 11.66
CA PHE A 30 1.58 11.62 10.85
C PHE A 30 0.79 12.43 9.83
N TYR A 31 0.60 11.87 8.64
CA TYR A 31 -0.15 12.52 7.59
C TYR A 31 -1.61 12.77 8.04
N PRO A 32 -2.19 13.96 7.83
CA PRO A 32 -3.55 14.27 8.28
C PRO A 32 -4.60 13.22 7.86
N GLY A 33 -5.31 12.69 8.86
CA GLY A 33 -6.38 11.70 8.66
C GLY A 33 -5.91 10.29 8.31
N VAL A 34 -4.61 10.01 8.23
CA VAL A 34 -4.09 8.70 7.78
C VAL A 34 -4.63 7.55 8.61
N PHE A 35 -4.60 7.63 9.95
CA PHE A 35 -5.10 6.56 10.81
C PHE A 35 -6.59 6.28 10.61
N GLN A 36 -7.39 7.34 10.49
CA GLN A 36 -8.83 7.21 10.28
C GLN A 36 -9.12 6.49 8.96
N TRP A 37 -8.57 6.98 7.86
CA TRP A 37 -8.94 6.53 6.53
C TRP A 37 -8.22 5.25 6.12
N LEU A 38 -6.93 5.09 6.44
CA LEU A 38 -6.21 3.84 6.24
C LEU A 38 -6.77 2.73 7.15
N GLY A 39 -7.17 3.06 8.38
CA GLY A 39 -7.88 2.11 9.26
C GLY A 39 -9.22 1.65 8.67
N ARG A 40 -9.97 2.56 8.03
CA ARG A 40 -11.19 2.18 7.29
C ARG A 40 -10.89 1.35 6.05
N ILE A 41 -9.82 1.64 5.31
CA ILE A 41 -9.35 0.81 4.19
C ILE A 41 -9.10 -0.62 4.69
N VAL A 42 -8.32 -0.79 5.75
CA VAL A 42 -7.98 -2.12 6.31
C VAL A 42 -9.22 -2.87 6.80
N ARG A 43 -10.16 -2.17 7.46
CA ARG A 43 -11.37 -2.79 8.01
C ARG A 43 -12.42 -3.11 6.96
N GLU A 44 -12.55 -2.27 5.93
CA GLU A 44 -13.68 -2.33 5.00
C GLU A 44 -13.30 -2.86 3.62
N LEU A 45 -12.02 -2.88 3.26
CA LEU A 45 -11.49 -3.27 1.94
C LEU A 45 -10.57 -4.49 2.09
N ASP A 46 -10.41 -5.27 1.02
CA ASP A 46 -9.60 -6.50 1.06
C ASP A 46 -8.24 -6.27 0.37
N TYR A 47 -7.39 -5.50 1.06
CA TYR A 47 -6.02 -5.19 0.66
C TYR A 47 -5.03 -5.67 1.72
N GLN A 48 -3.89 -6.19 1.27
CA GLN A 48 -2.69 -6.32 2.11
C GLN A 48 -1.86 -5.04 1.99
N LEU A 49 -1.26 -4.60 3.09
CA LEU A 49 -0.40 -3.42 3.09
C LEU A 49 1.07 -3.86 3.00
N VAL A 50 1.83 -3.22 2.13
CA VAL A 50 3.27 -3.38 2.01
C VAL A 50 3.90 -1.99 2.03
N MET A 51 4.86 -1.75 2.91
CA MET A 51 5.59 -0.47 2.91
C MET A 51 6.78 -0.57 1.95
N ILE A 52 7.03 0.47 1.17
CA ILE A 52 8.21 0.59 0.30
C ILE A 52 8.75 2.03 0.34
N THR A 53 9.97 2.19 0.84
CA THR A 53 10.56 3.52 1.04
C THR A 53 12.04 3.56 0.63
N ASN A 54 12.47 4.70 0.09
CA ASN A 54 13.88 5.00 -0.18
C ASN A 54 14.45 5.83 0.98
N GLN A 55 15.51 5.36 1.64
CA GLN A 55 16.14 6.03 2.78
C GLN A 55 17.60 6.32 2.46
N ASP A 56 17.81 7.45 1.79
CA ASP A 56 19.10 7.88 1.24
C ASP A 56 20.25 7.76 2.25
N GLY A 57 21.13 6.79 2.02
CA GLY A 57 22.33 6.56 2.81
C GLY A 57 22.07 5.91 4.17
N LEU A 58 21.01 5.13 4.34
CA LEU A 58 20.77 4.38 5.57
C LEU A 58 21.94 3.43 5.89
N GLY A 59 22.59 3.63 7.03
CA GLY A 59 23.80 2.92 7.46
C GLY A 59 25.11 3.66 7.19
N THR A 60 25.03 4.85 6.60
CA THR A 60 26.17 5.78 6.45
C THR A 60 26.14 6.82 7.57
N GLU A 61 27.19 7.65 7.66
CA GLU A 61 27.21 8.81 8.56
C GLU A 61 26.06 9.80 8.31
N ARG A 62 25.54 9.85 7.07
CA ARG A 62 24.40 10.70 6.73
C ARG A 62 23.14 10.24 7.45
N LEU A 63 22.84 8.94 7.49
CA LEU A 63 21.67 8.36 8.16
C LEU A 63 22.08 7.07 8.90
N PRO A 64 22.67 7.19 10.10
CA PRO A 64 23.06 6.03 10.89
C PRO A 64 21.85 5.20 11.30
N GLU A 65 22.03 3.88 11.40
CA GLU A 65 20.95 2.95 11.75
C GLU A 65 20.34 3.27 13.12
N GLU A 66 21.16 3.68 14.10
CA GLU A 66 20.72 4.05 15.44
C GLU A 66 19.80 5.28 15.47
N ARG A 67 19.82 6.12 14.42
CA ARG A 67 18.92 7.26 14.27
C ARG A 67 17.67 6.93 13.45
N PHE A 68 17.77 5.99 12.53
CA PHE A 68 16.65 5.58 11.68
C PHE A 68 15.67 4.64 12.38
N TRP A 69 16.18 3.59 13.04
CA TRP A 69 15.34 2.52 13.55
C TRP A 69 14.36 2.94 14.64
N PRO A 70 14.72 3.77 15.64
CA PRO A 70 13.78 4.12 16.69
C PRO A 70 12.54 4.87 16.17
N PRO A 71 12.67 5.94 15.34
CA PRO A 71 11.52 6.60 14.72
C PRO A 71 10.72 5.67 13.80
N HIS A 72 11.40 4.88 12.95
CA HIS A 72 10.74 3.93 12.05
C HIS A 72 9.87 2.94 12.83
N GLN A 73 10.43 2.30 13.86
CA GLN A 73 9.69 1.37 14.69
C GLN A 73 8.55 2.03 15.48
N PHE A 74 8.71 3.30 15.90
CA PHE A 74 7.63 4.05 16.52
C PHE A 74 6.45 4.23 15.55
N ILE A 75 6.73 4.60 14.29
CA ILE A 75 5.71 4.71 13.23
C ILE A 75 4.98 3.38 13.04
N ILE A 76 5.72 2.28 12.87
CA ILE A 76 5.12 0.95 12.70
C ILE A 76 4.26 0.55 13.90
N ARG A 77 4.74 0.78 15.13
CA ARG A 77 3.96 0.49 16.35
C ARG A 77 2.70 1.35 16.45
N ALA A 78 2.76 2.62 16.07
CA ALA A 78 1.59 3.50 16.07
C ALA A 78 0.50 2.99 15.11
N PHE A 79 0.87 2.61 13.89
CA PHE A 79 -0.06 1.99 12.94
C PHE A 79 -0.60 0.65 13.43
N ALA A 80 0.25 -0.20 14.00
CA ALA A 80 -0.18 -1.48 14.58
C ALA A 80 -1.16 -1.29 15.74
N GLY A 81 -1.00 -0.25 16.56
CA GLY A 81 -1.93 0.12 17.64
C GLY A 81 -3.34 0.43 17.14
N GLU A 82 -3.47 0.92 15.90
CA GLU A 82 -4.75 1.18 15.22
C GLU A 82 -5.25 -0.03 14.41
N GLY A 83 -4.59 -1.19 14.53
CA GLY A 83 -4.89 -2.41 13.77
C GLY A 83 -4.46 -2.36 12.30
N ILE A 84 -3.63 -1.38 11.92
CA ILE A 84 -3.07 -1.22 10.57
C ILE A 84 -1.73 -1.96 10.53
N LEU A 85 -1.73 -3.16 9.98
CA LEU A 85 -0.56 -4.04 9.95
C LEU A 85 0.03 -4.09 8.55
N PHE A 86 1.33 -3.77 8.45
CA PHE A 86 2.12 -4.01 7.25
C PHE A 86 2.51 -5.48 7.20
N LYS A 87 2.29 -6.11 6.06
CA LYS A 87 2.73 -7.49 5.80
C LYS A 87 4.24 -7.56 5.67
N GLU A 88 4.80 -6.62 4.92
CA GLU A 88 6.22 -6.51 4.61
C GLU A 88 6.63 -5.03 4.60
N GLU A 89 7.86 -4.75 5.03
CA GLU A 89 8.47 -3.43 5.05
C GLU A 89 9.76 -3.48 4.23
N HIS A 90 9.77 -2.81 3.07
CA HIS A 90 10.92 -2.77 2.18
C HIS A 90 11.58 -1.38 2.26
N ILE A 91 12.85 -1.37 2.63
CA ILE A 91 13.63 -0.16 2.83
C ILE A 91 14.85 -0.23 1.91
N ASP A 92 14.86 0.60 0.88
CA ASP A 92 16.07 0.83 0.09
C ASP A 92 16.99 1.79 0.84
N ARG A 93 18.30 1.49 0.84
CA ARG A 93 19.30 2.20 1.64
C ARG A 93 20.20 3.11 0.80
N THR A 94 20.05 3.05 -0.52
CA THR A 94 20.99 3.63 -1.49
C THR A 94 20.61 5.07 -1.81
N PHE A 95 21.60 5.83 -2.28
CA PHE A 95 21.41 7.16 -2.82
C PHE A 95 20.84 7.11 -4.23
N ALA A 96 20.17 8.20 -4.65
CA ALA A 96 19.61 8.31 -6.00
C ALA A 96 20.65 8.09 -7.11
N TYR A 97 21.86 8.62 -6.96
CA TYR A 97 22.92 8.52 -7.96
C TYR A 97 23.46 7.08 -8.14
N GLU A 98 23.24 6.20 -7.16
CA GLU A 98 23.70 4.80 -7.24
C GLU A 98 22.83 3.96 -8.19
N ASN A 99 21.62 4.44 -8.53
CA ASN A 99 20.71 3.79 -9.48
C ASN A 99 20.45 2.30 -9.18
N ALA A 100 20.43 1.92 -7.90
CA ALA A 100 20.26 0.54 -7.49
C ALA A 100 18.90 -0.03 -7.95
N PRO A 101 18.82 -1.31 -8.35
CA PRO A 101 17.57 -1.93 -8.80
C PRO A 101 16.53 -2.03 -7.67
N THR A 102 16.97 -1.97 -6.42
CA THR A 102 16.15 -2.00 -5.20
C THR A 102 15.51 -0.66 -4.88
N ARG A 103 16.06 0.44 -5.40
CA ARG A 103 15.59 1.81 -5.17
C ARG A 103 14.39 2.13 -6.07
N LYS A 104 13.31 2.69 -5.53
CA LYS A 104 12.21 3.20 -6.36
C LYS A 104 12.73 4.21 -7.39
N PRO A 105 12.32 4.13 -8.66
CA PRO A 105 11.19 3.34 -9.20
C PRO A 105 11.49 1.88 -9.56
N GLY A 106 12.69 1.37 -9.26
CA GLY A 106 13.07 -0.03 -9.44
C GLY A 106 12.24 -1.00 -8.58
N THR A 107 12.07 -2.23 -9.07
CA THR A 107 11.21 -3.26 -8.47
C THR A 107 11.99 -4.34 -7.73
N GLY A 108 13.31 -4.19 -7.54
CA GLY A 108 14.19 -5.23 -7.01
C GLY A 108 13.73 -5.82 -5.67
N LEU A 109 13.20 -4.98 -4.77
CA LEU A 109 12.68 -5.41 -3.47
C LEU A 109 11.29 -6.07 -3.53
N LEU A 110 10.60 -6.00 -4.67
CA LEU A 110 9.19 -6.37 -4.83
C LEU A 110 8.98 -7.49 -5.87
N THR A 111 10.06 -8.05 -6.41
CA THR A 111 9.99 -9.02 -7.52
C THR A 111 9.15 -10.26 -7.21
N HIS A 112 9.06 -10.70 -5.95
CA HIS A 112 8.24 -11.85 -5.56
C HIS A 112 6.73 -11.58 -5.70
N PHE A 113 6.28 -10.34 -5.59
CA PHE A 113 4.86 -10.00 -5.85
C PHE A 113 4.48 -10.16 -7.32
N MET A 114 5.46 -10.15 -8.23
CA MET A 114 5.27 -10.25 -9.68
C MET A 114 5.25 -11.71 -10.19
N GLN A 115 5.60 -12.67 -9.34
CA GLN A 115 5.72 -14.09 -9.70
C GLN A 115 4.38 -14.85 -9.68
N GLY A 116 3.28 -14.20 -9.26
CA GLY A 116 1.93 -14.77 -9.21
C GLY A 116 1.30 -14.70 -7.81
N GLY A 117 0.00 -15.02 -7.72
CA GLY A 117 -0.77 -15.01 -6.46
C GLY A 117 -1.37 -13.66 -6.07
N TYR A 118 -0.90 -12.56 -6.67
CA TYR A 118 -1.41 -11.21 -6.44
C TYR A 118 -2.07 -10.60 -7.67
N ASP A 119 -3.13 -9.84 -7.44
CA ASP A 119 -3.85 -9.10 -8.45
C ASP A 119 -3.25 -7.70 -8.59
N LEU A 120 -2.11 -7.61 -9.27
CA LEU A 120 -1.39 -6.33 -9.42
C LEU A 120 -2.20 -5.30 -10.21
N ALA A 121 -2.99 -5.73 -11.19
CA ALA A 121 -3.84 -4.83 -11.98
C ALA A 121 -4.89 -4.06 -11.15
N HIS A 122 -5.32 -4.63 -10.01
CA HIS A 122 -6.20 -3.98 -9.03
C HIS A 122 -5.49 -3.63 -7.71
N SER A 123 -4.16 -3.67 -7.72
CA SER A 123 -3.29 -3.18 -6.65
C SER A 123 -2.84 -1.75 -6.93
N PHE A 124 -2.44 -1.05 -5.89
CA PHE A 124 -2.04 0.36 -6.01
C PHE A 124 -0.71 0.63 -5.32
N VAL A 125 0.10 1.49 -5.93
CA VAL A 125 1.16 2.21 -5.22
C VAL A 125 0.61 3.57 -4.82
N ILE A 126 0.74 3.92 -3.54
CA ILE A 126 0.33 5.21 -2.98
C ILE A 126 1.59 5.93 -2.52
N GLY A 127 1.86 7.10 -3.09
CA GLY A 127 3.07 7.87 -2.84
C GLY A 127 2.91 9.32 -3.27
N ASP A 128 3.75 10.21 -2.78
CA ASP A 128 3.74 11.64 -3.11
C ASP A 128 4.68 11.98 -4.27
N ARG A 129 5.58 11.07 -4.68
CA ARG A 129 6.60 11.32 -5.70
C ARG A 129 6.28 10.63 -7.02
N LEU A 130 6.90 11.12 -8.09
CA LEU A 130 6.78 10.49 -9.42
C LEU A 130 7.48 9.15 -9.52
N THR A 131 8.51 8.93 -8.69
CA THR A 131 9.16 7.64 -8.56
C THR A 131 8.20 6.56 -8.03
N ASP A 132 7.19 6.93 -7.23
CA ASP A 132 6.14 5.99 -6.81
C ASP A 132 5.18 5.65 -7.96
N MET A 133 4.86 6.64 -8.80
CA MET A 133 3.98 6.43 -9.95
C MET A 133 4.66 5.61 -11.03
N GLU A 134 5.97 5.81 -11.22
CA GLU A 134 6.77 4.97 -12.10
C GLU A 134 7.00 3.57 -11.49
N LEU A 135 7.13 3.45 -10.16
CA LEU A 135 7.10 2.13 -9.52
C LEU A 135 5.79 1.40 -9.80
N ALA A 136 4.64 2.08 -9.71
CA ALA A 136 3.34 1.50 -10.01
C ALA A 136 3.30 0.93 -11.43
N LYS A 137 3.79 1.71 -12.39
CA LYS A 137 3.94 1.30 -13.79
C LYS A 137 4.82 0.04 -13.91
N ASN A 138 5.99 0.05 -13.28
CA ASN A 138 6.97 -1.04 -13.36
C ASN A 138 6.46 -2.34 -12.72
N LEU A 139 5.57 -2.25 -11.72
CA LEU A 139 4.90 -3.40 -11.12
C LEU A 139 3.70 -3.90 -11.96
N GLY A 140 3.22 -3.13 -12.94
CA GLY A 140 1.93 -3.41 -13.60
C GLY A 140 0.73 -3.11 -12.70
N ALA A 141 0.92 -2.26 -11.69
CA ALA A 141 -0.12 -1.78 -10.79
C ALA A 141 -0.63 -0.39 -11.22
N ARG A 142 -1.57 0.17 -10.46
CA ARG A 142 -2.07 1.55 -10.65
C ARG A 142 -1.47 2.49 -9.61
N GLY A 143 -1.36 3.78 -9.96
CA GLY A 143 -0.81 4.79 -9.06
C GLY A 143 -1.90 5.61 -8.37
N ILE A 144 -1.76 5.89 -7.08
CA ILE A 144 -2.49 6.95 -6.38
C ILE A 144 -1.47 7.99 -5.95
N TRP A 145 -1.48 9.14 -6.62
CA TRP A 145 -0.52 10.19 -6.40
C TRP A 145 -1.01 11.16 -5.32
N LEU A 146 -0.42 11.10 -4.13
CA LEU A 146 -0.65 12.04 -3.03
C LEU A 146 0.14 13.34 -3.26
N LYS A 147 -0.25 14.07 -4.30
CA LYS A 147 0.45 15.23 -4.82
C LYS A 147 0.41 16.39 -3.83
N GLN A 148 1.48 16.56 -3.06
CA GLN A 148 1.74 17.77 -2.29
C GLN A 148 2.43 18.83 -3.17
N ASP A 149 3.45 18.41 -3.92
CA ASP A 149 4.18 19.21 -4.89
C ASP A 149 4.35 18.41 -6.19
N ALA A 150 4.05 19.06 -7.32
CA ALA A 150 4.11 18.44 -8.64
C ALA A 150 5.52 18.09 -9.12
N ALA A 151 6.55 18.72 -8.54
CA ALA A 151 7.93 18.61 -8.99
C ALA A 151 8.73 17.51 -8.27
N LEU A 152 8.23 16.96 -7.16
CA LEU A 152 8.97 15.98 -6.35
C LEU A 152 9.24 14.67 -7.11
N GLY A 153 10.52 14.31 -7.18
CA GLY A 153 11.01 13.10 -7.89
C GLY A 153 11.02 13.22 -9.41
N ALA A 154 10.75 14.39 -9.99
CA ALA A 154 10.67 14.56 -11.45
C ALA A 154 12.00 14.37 -12.20
N THR A 155 13.14 14.51 -11.51
CA THR A 155 14.48 14.27 -12.08
C THR A 155 14.92 12.82 -11.96
N GLU A 156 14.21 12.01 -11.17
CA GLU A 156 14.55 10.60 -10.87
C GLU A 156 13.75 9.61 -11.73
N ILE A 157 12.80 10.09 -12.54
CA ILE A 157 12.03 9.24 -13.45
C ILE A 157 12.82 8.89 -14.72
N LYS A 158 12.66 7.66 -15.22
CA LYS A 158 13.40 7.19 -16.41
C LYS A 158 12.67 7.41 -17.73
N GLY A 159 11.35 7.64 -17.69
CA GLY A 159 10.48 7.81 -18.86
C GLY A 159 9.76 9.16 -18.94
N PRO A 160 9.08 9.45 -20.06
CA PRO A 160 8.33 10.68 -20.23
C PRO A 160 7.13 10.72 -19.28
N ARG A 161 6.88 11.88 -18.69
CA ARG A 161 5.83 12.09 -17.69
C ARG A 161 4.45 11.63 -18.15
N GLN A 162 4.14 11.79 -19.44
CA GLN A 162 2.86 11.45 -20.05
C GLN A 162 2.51 9.96 -19.91
N GLU A 163 3.51 9.08 -19.84
CA GLU A 163 3.27 7.65 -19.63
C GLU A 163 2.74 7.34 -18.22
N LEU A 164 3.06 8.19 -17.24
CA LEU A 164 2.58 8.03 -15.87
C LEU A 164 1.12 8.44 -15.74
N ASP A 165 0.64 9.35 -16.58
CA ASP A 165 -0.75 9.85 -16.52
C ASP A 165 -1.77 8.72 -16.81
N ALA A 166 -1.40 7.74 -17.64
CA ALA A 166 -2.23 6.55 -17.89
C ALA A 166 -2.25 5.57 -16.69
N VAL A 167 -1.21 5.58 -15.87
CA VAL A 167 -1.02 4.68 -14.71
C VAL A 167 -1.72 5.25 -13.48
N ILE A 168 -1.68 6.56 -13.31
CA ILE A 168 -2.30 7.28 -12.20
C ILE A 168 -3.83 7.14 -12.28
N ALA A 169 -4.42 6.57 -11.24
CA ALA A 169 -5.86 6.38 -11.10
C ALA A 169 -6.53 7.46 -10.25
N LEU A 170 -5.76 8.09 -9.35
CA LEU A 170 -6.19 9.21 -8.52
C LEU A 170 -5.02 10.16 -8.30
N THR A 171 -5.27 11.46 -8.36
CA THR A 171 -4.37 12.51 -7.88
C THR A 171 -5.12 13.37 -6.89
N ASP A 172 -4.65 13.41 -5.65
CA ASP A 172 -5.22 14.22 -4.56
C ASP A 172 -4.15 14.45 -3.49
N ASN A 173 -4.46 15.11 -2.38
CA ASN A 173 -3.54 15.35 -1.26
C ASN A 173 -4.17 14.99 0.10
N ASN A 174 -5.21 14.15 0.10
CA ASN A 174 -5.88 13.78 1.33
C ASN A 174 -6.30 12.30 1.34
N TRP A 175 -6.19 11.66 2.50
CA TRP A 175 -6.49 10.24 2.66
C TRP A 175 -8.00 9.90 2.59
N GLU A 176 -8.89 10.88 2.78
CA GLU A 176 -10.33 10.67 2.61
C GLU A 176 -10.66 10.35 1.15
N SER A 177 -10.11 11.11 0.21
CA SER A 177 -10.25 10.89 -1.23
C SER A 177 -9.72 9.52 -1.63
N VAL A 178 -8.57 9.10 -1.09
CA VAL A 178 -8.01 7.76 -1.31
C VAL A 178 -9.00 6.68 -0.87
N TYR A 179 -9.52 6.78 0.36
CA TYR A 179 -10.51 5.83 0.86
C TYR A 179 -11.77 5.82 -0.01
N ARG A 180 -12.34 6.99 -0.34
CA ARG A 180 -13.56 7.11 -1.15
C ARG A 180 -13.37 6.52 -2.54
N PHE A 181 -12.23 6.77 -3.17
CA PHE A 181 -11.85 6.20 -4.46
C PHE A 181 -11.78 4.67 -4.39
N LEU A 182 -10.97 4.13 -3.47
CA LEU A 182 -10.82 2.67 -3.32
C LEU A 182 -12.15 2.00 -2.97
N LYS A 183 -12.99 2.64 -2.15
CA LYS A 183 -14.31 2.13 -1.79
C LYS A 183 -15.26 2.09 -2.99
N ALA A 184 -15.19 3.07 -3.89
CA ALA A 184 -16.03 3.13 -5.09
C ALA A 184 -15.70 2.04 -6.11
N LEU A 185 -14.48 1.46 -6.05
CA LEU A 185 -14.10 0.31 -6.87
C LEU A 185 -14.72 -1.01 -6.37
N GLU A 186 -15.20 -1.08 -5.12
CA GLU A 186 -15.80 -2.30 -4.60
C GLU A 186 -17.22 -2.52 -5.17
N PRO A 187 -17.61 -3.79 -5.45
CA PRO A 187 -18.94 -4.08 -5.95
C PRO A 187 -20.05 -3.64 -4.98
N SER A 188 -21.03 -2.89 -5.48
CA SER A 188 -22.16 -2.37 -4.68
C SER A 188 -23.20 -3.43 -4.26
N SER A 189 -23.00 -4.70 -4.58
CA SER A 189 -24.02 -5.73 -4.37
C SER A 189 -24.15 -6.14 -2.89
N ALA A 190 -25.39 -6.29 -2.41
CA ALA A 190 -25.67 -6.71 -1.04
C ALA A 190 -25.07 -8.08 -0.70
N ARG A 191 -25.01 -9.00 -1.67
CA ARG A 191 -24.40 -10.32 -1.53
C ARG A 191 -22.89 -10.24 -1.26
N TRP A 192 -22.18 -9.32 -1.92
CA TRP A 192 -20.76 -9.09 -1.67
C TRP A 192 -20.53 -8.55 -0.26
N ARG A 193 -21.34 -7.55 0.16
CA ARG A 193 -21.27 -6.97 1.52
C ARG A 193 -21.48 -8.02 2.62
N LEU A 194 -22.48 -8.88 2.47
CA LEU A 194 -22.76 -9.97 3.42
C LEU A 194 -21.63 -11.02 3.45
N ALA A 195 -21.13 -11.43 2.28
CA ALA A 195 -20.01 -12.37 2.21
C ALA A 195 -18.75 -11.80 2.90
N LYS A 196 -18.51 -10.48 2.78
CA LYS A 196 -17.38 -9.81 3.44
C LYS A 196 -17.51 -9.78 4.96
N ILE A 197 -18.68 -9.36 5.48
CA ILE A 197 -18.96 -9.36 6.92
C ILE A 197 -18.76 -10.77 7.48
N PHE A 198 -19.27 -11.78 6.78
CA PHE A 198 -19.12 -13.17 7.19
C PHE A 198 -17.65 -13.63 7.18
N LEU A 199 -16.87 -13.32 6.14
CA LEU A 199 -15.44 -13.63 6.09
C LEU A 199 -14.62 -12.90 7.16
N GLN A 200 -14.97 -11.66 7.49
CA GLN A 200 -14.32 -10.89 8.53
C GLN A 200 -14.60 -11.47 9.92
N ALA A 201 -15.86 -11.81 10.21
CA ALA A 201 -16.24 -12.55 11.41
C ALA A 201 -15.52 -13.90 11.50
N LEU A 202 -15.37 -14.62 10.37
CA LEU A 202 -14.60 -15.87 10.34
C LEU A 202 -13.10 -15.67 10.57
N ARG A 203 -12.49 -14.57 10.13
CA ARG A 203 -11.08 -14.25 10.44
C ARG A 203 -10.90 -13.93 11.93
N GLU A 204 -11.88 -13.28 12.55
CA GLU A 204 -11.87 -13.01 14.00
C GLU A 204 -12.08 -14.29 14.82
N VAL A 205 -13.03 -15.14 14.43
CA VAL A 205 -13.28 -16.45 15.08
C VAL A 205 -12.17 -17.46 14.79
N GLY A 206 -11.57 -17.41 13.60
CA GLY A 206 -10.47 -18.29 13.17
C GLY A 206 -9.14 -18.03 13.87
N LYS A 207 -8.99 -16.88 14.55
CA LYS A 207 -7.92 -16.67 15.53
C LYS A 207 -8.09 -17.54 16.78
N GLU A 208 -9.28 -18.11 17.01
CA GLU A 208 -9.58 -18.96 18.17
C GLU A 208 -9.80 -20.45 17.84
N SER A 209 -10.00 -20.87 16.58
CA SER A 209 -10.19 -22.31 16.28
C SER A 209 -9.91 -22.72 14.83
N LYS A 210 -9.16 -23.82 14.67
CA LYS A 210 -8.70 -24.43 13.41
C LYS A 210 -9.80 -25.07 12.52
N PHE A 211 -11.09 -24.83 12.72
CA PHE A 211 -12.14 -25.72 12.19
C PHE A 211 -13.13 -25.17 11.13
N ALA A 212 -13.06 -23.90 10.70
CA ALA A 212 -14.18 -23.30 9.95
C ALA A 212 -14.05 -23.22 8.41
N LEU A 213 -13.16 -23.96 7.75
CA LEU A 213 -12.95 -23.80 6.29
C LEU A 213 -13.74 -24.77 5.39
N ALA A 214 -14.38 -25.81 5.93
CA ALA A 214 -14.97 -26.88 5.10
C ALA A 214 -16.43 -26.66 4.65
N LEU A 215 -17.17 -25.67 5.16
CA LEU A 215 -18.63 -25.57 4.89
C LEU A 215 -19.04 -24.54 3.81
N ALA A 216 -18.17 -23.61 3.42
CA ALA A 216 -18.57 -22.44 2.62
C ALA A 216 -18.59 -22.67 1.10
N VAL A 217 -17.87 -23.67 0.57
CA VAL A 217 -17.72 -23.86 -0.89
C VAL A 217 -18.79 -24.81 -1.48
N SER A 218 -19.46 -25.63 -0.67
CA SER A 218 -20.34 -26.69 -1.18
C SER A 218 -21.75 -26.23 -1.61
N ARG A 219 -22.17 -24.99 -1.35
CA ARG A 219 -23.56 -24.54 -1.62
C ARG A 219 -23.71 -23.56 -2.78
N CYS A 220 -22.65 -23.25 -3.52
CA CYS A 220 -22.73 -22.33 -4.66
C CYS A 220 -22.86 -23.03 -6.03
N GLY A 221 -22.88 -24.37 -6.08
CA GLY A 221 -22.73 -25.16 -7.31
C GLY A 221 -23.89 -26.10 -7.66
N SER A 222 -25.15 -25.77 -7.35
CA SER A 222 -26.27 -26.61 -7.81
C SER A 222 -27.60 -25.85 -7.89
N SER A 223 -27.80 -25.07 -8.96
CA SER A 223 -29.15 -24.73 -9.44
C SER A 223 -29.12 -24.30 -10.91
N VAL A 224 -28.74 -25.22 -11.81
CA VAL A 224 -29.20 -25.19 -13.21
C VAL A 224 -29.56 -26.62 -13.56
N GLY A 225 -30.85 -26.94 -13.54
CA GLY A 225 -31.33 -28.28 -13.83
C GLY A 225 -32.85 -28.36 -13.91
N ARG A 226 -33.36 -28.28 -15.15
CA ARG A 226 -34.65 -28.79 -15.66
C ARG A 226 -35.93 -28.15 -15.12
N ALA A 227 -36.53 -27.29 -15.95
CA ALA A 227 -37.96 -27.40 -16.22
C ALA A 227 -38.11 -28.25 -17.49
N LYS A 228 -38.83 -29.37 -17.36
CA LYS A 228 -39.34 -30.19 -18.46
C LYS A 228 -40.87 -30.03 -18.45
N ASP A 229 -41.39 -30.08 -19.67
CA ASP A 229 -42.78 -30.30 -20.12
C ASP A 229 -43.75 -29.12 -19.99
#